data_AF-A0A9E4Q050-F1
#
_entry.id   AF-A0A9E4Q050-F1
#
_cell.length_a   1.000
_cell.length_b   1.000
_cell.length_c   1.000
_cell.angle_alpha   90.00
_cell.angle_beta   90.00
_cell.angle_gamma   90.00
#
_symmetry.space_group_name_H-M   'P 1'
#
loop_
_entity.id
_entity.type
_entity.pdbx_description
1 polymer ?
#
loop_
_entity_poly.entity_id
_entity_poly.type
_entity_poly.pdbx_seq_one_letter_code
_entity_poly.pdbx_strand_id
1 'polypeptide(L)' 'MCRSIKKLRRPDEPATDEEVHAAALQYVRKISGYRAPSRANEQSFNDAVT' A
#
# COMPACT_ATOMS: atom_id res chain seq x y z
N MET A 1 -3.09 -9.61 -10.83
CA MET A 1 -1.85 -9.21 -11.57
C MET A 1 -1.28 -7.92 -10.98
N CYS A 2 -0.27 -8.05 -10.11
CA CYS A 2 0.35 -6.99 -9.28
C CYS A 2 1.27 -6.02 -10.05
N ARG A 3 0.94 -5.72 -11.32
CA ARG A 3 1.80 -4.95 -12.24
C ARG A 3 2.05 -3.50 -11.78
N SER A 4 1.25 -3.00 -10.84
CA SER A 4 1.36 -1.66 -10.27
C SER A 4 2.25 -1.59 -9.02
N ILE A 5 2.61 -2.74 -8.42
CA ILE A 5 3.48 -2.80 -7.24
C ILE A 5 4.93 -2.74 -7.72
N LYS A 6 5.61 -1.65 -7.38
CA LYS A 6 6.99 -1.41 -7.80
C LYS A 6 7.96 -2.00 -6.78
N LYS A 7 9.02 -2.64 -7.26
CA LYS A 7 10.17 -2.98 -6.42
C LYS A 7 10.93 -1.71 -6.05
N LEU A 8 11.43 -1.65 -4.82
CA LEU A 8 12.32 -0.58 -4.38
C LEU A 8 13.60 -0.59 -5.22
N ARG A 9 14.18 0.60 -5.43
CA ARG A 9 15.35 0.78 -6.30
C ARG A 9 16.67 0.40 -5.63
N ARG A 10 16.70 0.37 -4.30
CA ARG A 10 17.85 0.05 -3.45
C ARG A 10 17.56 -1.27 -2.71
N PRO A 11 17.79 -2.42 -3.35
CA PRO A 11 17.45 -3.73 -2.76
C PRO A 11 18.40 -4.17 -1.63
N ASP A 12 19.55 -3.52 -1.53
CA ASP A 12 20.63 -3.75 -0.57
C ASP A 12 20.46 -2.96 0.74
N GLU A 13 19.61 -1.93 0.74
CA GLU A 13 19.24 -1.18 1.93
C GLU A 13 17.92 -1.73 2.53
N PRO A 14 17.78 -1.76 3.87
CA PRO A 14 16.49 -2.04 4.48
C PRO A 14 15.49 -0.96 4.08
N ALA A 15 14.26 -1.38 3.73
CA ALA A 15 13.19 -0.46 3.40
C ALA A 15 12.89 0.46 4.59
N THR A 16 12.66 1.74 4.34
CA THR A 16 12.22 2.67 5.38
C THR A 16 10.75 2.41 5.73
N ASP A 17 10.33 2.80 6.93
CA ASP A 17 8.91 2.69 7.35
C ASP A 17 7.97 3.40 6.37
N GLU A 18 8.40 4.52 5.79
CA GLU A 18 7.65 5.26 4.78
C GLU A 18 7.51 4.46 3.47
N GLU A 19 8.58 3.76 3.05
CA GLU A 19 8.54 2.88 1.88
C GLU A 19 7.62 1.67 2.11
N VAL A 20 7.66 1.09 3.31
CA VAL A 20 6.76 -0.01 3.72
C VAL A 20 5.31 0.46 3.73
N HIS A 21 5.02 1.58 4.36
CA HIS A 21 3.68 2.17 4.40
C HIS A 21 3.16 2.50 2.98
N ALA A 22 4.01 3.07 2.12
CA ALA A 22 3.65 3.35 0.74
C ALA A 22 3.39 2.07 -0.07
N ALA A 23 4.12 0.98 0.20
CA ALA A 23 3.90 -0.32 -0.43
C ALA A 23 2.58 -0.97 0.05
N ALA A 24 2.30 -0.92 1.35
CA ALA A 24 1.04 -1.39 1.93
C ALA A 24 -0.16 -0.65 1.31
N LEU A 25 -0.08 0.68 1.18
CA LEU A 25 -1.11 1.49 0.52
C LEU A 25 -1.34 1.06 -0.93
N GLN A 26 -0.27 0.82 -1.69
CA GLN A 26 -0.39 0.34 -3.08
C GLN A 26 -1.05 -1.04 -3.16
N TYR A 27 -0.73 -1.93 -2.21
CA TYR A 27 -1.30 -3.27 -2.12
C TYR A 27 -2.80 -3.23 -1.79
N VAL A 28 -3.20 -2.50 -0.75
CA VAL A 28 -4.60 -2.38 -0.33
C VAL A 28 -5.46 -1.77 -1.45
N ARG A 29 -4.99 -0.71 -2.12
CA ARG A 29 -5.69 -0.14 -3.30
C ARG A 29 -5.84 -1.15 -4.43
N LYS A 30 -4.83 -1.98 -4.65
CA LYS A 30 -4.84 -2.97 -5.73
C LYS A 30 -5.83 -4.10 -5.46
N ILE A 31 -5.89 -4.59 -4.22
CA ILE A 31 -6.76 -5.69 -3.82
C ILE A 31 -8.21 -5.23 -3.69
N SER A 32 -8.44 -4.07 -3.06
CA SER A 32 -9.79 -3.51 -2.89
C SER A 32 -10.39 -2.94 -4.18
N GLY A 33 -9.55 -2.56 -5.16
CA GLY A 33 -9.99 -1.85 -6.36
C GLY A 33 -10.32 -0.37 -6.11
N TYR A 34 -10.20 0.12 -4.88
CA TYR A 34 -10.42 1.52 -4.53
C TYR A 34 -9.15 2.35 -4.74
N ARG A 35 -9.28 3.49 -5.43
CA ARG A 35 -8.21 4.51 -5.45
C ARG A 35 -8.21 5.34 -4.17
N ALA A 36 -9.40 5.62 -3.65
CA ALA A 36 -9.64 6.24 -2.35
C ALA A 36 -10.76 5.46 -1.64
N PRO A 37 -10.63 5.15 -0.34
CA PRO A 37 -11.70 4.51 0.40
C PRO A 37 -12.93 5.42 0.48
N SER A 38 -14.12 4.81 0.52
CA SER A 38 -15.33 5.53 0.91
C SER A 38 -15.30 5.82 2.41
N ARG A 39 -16.07 6.80 2.88
CA ARG A 39 -16.19 7.10 4.32
C ARG A 39 -16.54 5.88 5.18
N ALA A 40 -17.34 4.96 4.64
CA ALA A 40 -17.73 3.74 5.34
C ALA A 40 -16.57 2.72 5.49
N ASN A 41 -15.63 2.70 4.54
CA ASN A 41 -14.53 1.74 4.48
C ASN A 41 -13.19 2.35 4.94
N GLU A 42 -13.18 3.62 5.32
CA GLU A 42 -11.97 4.39 5.64
C GLU A 42 -11.22 3.77 6.83
N GLN A 43 -11.94 3.35 7.87
CA GLN A 43 -11.34 2.69 9.03
C GLN A 43 -10.67 1.37 8.65
N SER A 44 -11.39 0.46 8.00
CA SER A 44 -10.82 -0.82 7.54
C SER A 44 -9.66 -0.64 6.57
N PHE A 45 -9.67 0.44 5.78
CA PHE A 45 -8.58 0.77 4.87
C PHE A 45 -7.33 1.24 5.64
N ASN A 46 -7.48 2.08 6.65
CA ASN A 46 -6.38 2.57 7.48
C ASN A 46 -5.78 1.44 8.34
N ASP A 47 -6.63 0.60 8.93
CA ASP A 47 -6.20 -0.56 9.73
C ASP A 47 -5.36 -1.56 8.88
N ALA A 48 -5.61 -1.63 7.57
CA ALA A 48 -4.89 -2.52 6.66
C ALA A 48 -3.53 -1.97 6.19
N VAL A 49 -3.22 -0.70 6.46
CA VAL A 49 -1.97 -0.03 6.05
C VAL A 49 -1.04 0.25 7.24
N THR A 50 -1.52 0.03 8.47
CA THR A 50 -0.79 0.22 9.72
C THR A 50 0.13 -0.95 10.05
#